data_AF-A0A660RX74-F1
#
_entry.id   AF-A0A660RX74-F1
#
_cell.length_a   1.000
_cell.length_b   1.000
_cell.length_c   1.000
_cell.angle_alpha   90.00
_cell.angle_beta   90.00
_cell.angle_gamma   90.00
#
_symmetry.space_group_name_H-M   'P 1'
#
loop_
_entity.id
_entity.type
_entity.pdbx_description
1 polymer ?
#
loop_
_entity_poly.entity_id
_entity_poly.type
_entity_poly.pdbx_seq_one_letter_code
_entity_poly.pdbx_strand_id
1 'polypeptide(L)'
;MLADRLILNGFFIMVTDYKEYAEEVVNFFLNCPSFCPLWDSVIKNSLPHYYHTKYARKWLSAGLPLFYIGFKKIKHISIPEWVYTLYPLAKLKGGETLPESVIKINNKLNFFEIAKKFPTGVIWKSNHEICKIVEIYFNENNIILDLIVIEGFLKQRFFVSIHPHSDGLIIKIHDSDNPDATDGVHKALAFLTLYLQKILKSGILLRTNCKSKAFKEIKKLFPDLSDACNN
;
A
#
# COMPACT_ATOMS: atom_id res chain seq x y z
N MET A 1 6.91 -9.10 -7.06
CA MET A 1 7.01 -9.85 -8.33
C MET A 1 6.51 -11.28 -8.15
N LEU A 2 6.02 -11.94 -9.20
CA LEU A 2 5.47 -13.31 -9.10
C LEU A 2 6.51 -14.34 -8.64
N ALA A 3 7.74 -14.28 -9.15
CA ALA A 3 8.82 -15.20 -8.80
C ALA A 3 9.23 -15.13 -7.32
N ASP A 4 9.01 -14.02 -6.65
CA ASP A 4 9.27 -13.86 -5.22
C ASP A 4 8.09 -14.36 -4.37
N ARG A 5 6.86 -14.03 -4.77
CA ARG A 5 5.63 -14.33 -4.01
C ARG A 5 5.12 -15.77 -4.14
N LEU A 6 5.26 -16.39 -5.32
CA LEU A 6 4.78 -17.74 -5.52
C LEU A 6 5.62 -18.70 -4.68
N ILE A 7 5.00 -19.62 -3.94
CA ILE A 7 5.76 -20.63 -3.19
C ILE A 7 6.51 -21.57 -4.15
N LEU A 8 7.59 -22.20 -3.68
CA LEU A 8 8.27 -23.23 -4.45
C LEU A 8 7.27 -24.34 -4.83
N ASN A 9 7.36 -24.84 -6.06
CA ASN A 9 6.40 -25.76 -6.68
C ASN A 9 4.99 -25.20 -6.89
N GLY A 10 4.70 -23.95 -6.53
CA GLY A 10 3.45 -23.27 -6.87
C GLY A 10 3.32 -23.05 -8.37
N PHE A 11 2.08 -22.85 -8.82
CA PHE A 11 1.73 -22.73 -10.22
C PHE A 11 1.18 -21.35 -10.56
N PHE A 12 1.59 -20.84 -11.72
CA PHE A 12 0.94 -19.74 -12.40
C PHE A 12 0.19 -20.30 -13.60
N ILE A 13 -1.11 -19.97 -13.70
CA ILE A 13 -1.93 -20.33 -14.86
C ILE A 13 -2.57 -19.05 -15.38
N MET A 14 -2.38 -18.80 -16.67
CA MET A 14 -3.01 -17.71 -17.40
C MET A 14 -3.85 -18.27 -18.55
N VAL A 15 -4.96 -17.61 -18.83
CA VAL A 15 -5.80 -17.90 -20.00
C VAL A 15 -6.07 -16.60 -20.73
N THR A 16 -5.87 -16.59 -22.04
CA THR A 16 -6.13 -15.44 -22.91
C THR A 16 -6.73 -15.88 -24.23
N ASP A 17 -7.51 -15.03 -24.85
CA ASP A 17 -8.04 -15.16 -26.21
C ASP A 17 -7.10 -14.56 -27.26
N TYR A 18 -6.01 -13.90 -26.85
CA TYR A 18 -5.09 -13.20 -27.72
C TYR A 18 -3.74 -13.94 -27.81
N LYS A 19 -3.43 -14.47 -29.00
CA LYS A 19 -2.31 -15.40 -29.21
C LYS A 19 -0.96 -14.73 -28.99
N GLU A 20 -0.79 -13.52 -29.50
CA GLU A 20 0.45 -12.75 -29.45
C GLU A 20 0.82 -12.45 -28.00
N TYR A 21 -0.18 -12.11 -27.18
CA TYR A 21 0.04 -11.92 -25.73
C TYR A 21 0.36 -13.23 -25.01
N ALA A 22 -0.24 -14.34 -25.45
CA ALA A 22 0.13 -15.67 -24.95
C ALA A 22 1.62 -15.97 -25.21
N GLU A 23 2.07 -15.76 -26.45
CA GLU A 23 3.47 -15.96 -26.86
C GLU A 23 4.43 -15.03 -26.12
N GLU A 24 4.06 -13.76 -25.91
CA GLU A 24 4.84 -12.79 -25.15
C GLU A 24 5.05 -13.26 -23.70
N VAL A 25 3.98 -13.70 -23.02
CA VAL A 25 4.06 -14.23 -21.66
C VAL A 25 4.92 -15.49 -21.60
N VAL A 26 4.77 -16.40 -22.56
CA VAL A 26 5.63 -17.59 -22.64
C VAL A 26 7.10 -17.19 -22.76
N ASN A 27 7.43 -16.24 -23.63
CA ASN A 27 8.79 -15.75 -23.79
C ASN A 27 9.33 -15.14 -22.48
N PHE A 28 8.53 -14.37 -21.74
CA PHE A 28 8.95 -13.84 -20.44
C PHE A 28 9.29 -14.95 -19.43
N PHE A 29 8.45 -15.97 -19.33
CA PHE A 29 8.67 -17.06 -18.37
C PHE A 29 9.82 -17.98 -18.76
N LEU A 30 10.00 -18.27 -20.06
CA LEU A 30 11.12 -19.09 -20.54
C LEU A 30 12.48 -18.39 -20.33
N ASN A 31 12.51 -17.06 -20.39
CA ASN A 31 13.71 -16.27 -20.06
C ASN A 31 13.92 -16.07 -18.55
N CYS A 32 13.01 -16.57 -17.70
CA CYS A 32 13.14 -16.47 -16.25
C CYS A 32 13.59 -17.81 -15.64
N PRO A 33 14.79 -17.91 -15.05
CA PRO A 33 15.33 -19.17 -14.51
C PRO A 33 14.57 -19.69 -13.27
N SER A 34 13.55 -18.97 -12.81
CA SER A 34 12.74 -19.34 -11.64
C SER A 34 11.62 -20.33 -11.97
N PHE A 35 11.29 -20.49 -13.25
CA PHE A 35 10.11 -21.21 -13.70
C PHE A 35 10.44 -22.27 -14.75
N CYS A 36 9.58 -23.28 -14.84
CA CYS A 36 9.54 -24.21 -15.95
C CYS A 36 8.10 -24.34 -16.46
N PRO A 37 7.89 -24.74 -17.73
CA PRO A 37 6.55 -25.08 -18.23
C PRO A 37 5.87 -26.10 -17.32
N LEU A 38 4.56 -25.95 -17.12
CA LEU A 38 3.75 -26.88 -16.34
C LEU A 38 3.39 -28.15 -17.13
N TRP A 39 3.43 -28.06 -18.46
CA TRP A 39 3.06 -29.13 -19.38
C TRP A 39 4.10 -29.22 -20.51
N ASP A 40 4.10 -30.33 -21.24
CA ASP A 40 5.00 -30.53 -22.39
C ASP A 40 4.79 -29.48 -23.49
N SER A 41 3.53 -29.16 -23.80
CA SER A 41 3.19 -28.00 -24.62
C SER A 41 2.99 -26.77 -23.75
N VAL A 42 3.82 -25.74 -23.98
CA VAL A 42 3.83 -24.51 -23.18
C VAL A 42 2.53 -23.72 -23.34
N ILE A 43 1.90 -23.81 -24.51
CA ILE A 43 0.57 -23.29 -24.80
C ILE A 43 -0.36 -24.46 -25.10
N LYS A 44 -1.52 -24.48 -24.45
CA LYS A 44 -2.61 -25.42 -24.75
C LYS A 44 -3.82 -24.65 -25.29
N ASN A 45 -4.65 -25.33 -26.08
CA ASN A 45 -5.94 -24.78 -26.54
C ASN A 45 -7.15 -25.31 -25.76
N SER A 46 -6.91 -26.23 -24.82
CA SER A 46 -7.90 -26.78 -23.92
C SER A 46 -7.28 -27.11 -22.57
N LEU A 47 -8.03 -26.88 -21.50
CA LEU A 47 -7.65 -27.25 -20.14
C LEU A 47 -8.86 -27.89 -19.45
N PRO A 48 -8.88 -29.22 -19.27
CA PRO A 48 -9.96 -29.91 -18.60
C PRO A 48 -10.23 -29.34 -17.20
N HIS A 49 -11.50 -29.28 -16.81
CA HIS A 49 -11.95 -28.79 -15.50
C HIS A 49 -11.62 -27.31 -15.19
N TYR A 50 -11.24 -26.51 -16.18
CA TYR A 50 -11.08 -25.08 -16.01
C TYR A 50 -12.43 -24.36 -15.96
N TYR A 51 -12.67 -23.56 -14.93
CA TYR A 51 -13.89 -22.78 -14.82
C TYR A 51 -13.80 -21.53 -15.72
N HIS A 52 -14.45 -21.59 -16.89
CA HIS A 52 -14.47 -20.46 -17.82
C HIS A 52 -15.27 -19.27 -17.29
N THR A 53 -14.77 -18.05 -17.49
CA THR A 53 -15.52 -16.82 -17.26
C THR A 53 -16.73 -16.72 -18.21
N LYS A 54 -17.68 -15.81 -17.94
CA LYS A 54 -18.81 -15.53 -18.85
C LYS A 54 -18.34 -15.18 -20.26
N TYR A 55 -17.27 -14.38 -20.35
CA TYR A 55 -16.66 -13.99 -21.63
C TYR A 55 -16.05 -15.21 -22.35
N ALA A 56 -15.23 -16.00 -21.66
CA ALA A 56 -14.59 -17.18 -22.22
C ALA A 56 -15.60 -18.20 -22.78
N ARG A 57 -16.73 -18.42 -22.10
CA ARG A 57 -17.80 -19.29 -22.61
C ARG A 57 -18.43 -18.77 -23.90
N LYS A 58 -18.70 -17.46 -23.98
CA LYS A 58 -19.22 -16.82 -25.21
C LYS A 58 -18.22 -16.95 -26.36
N TRP A 59 -16.94 -16.70 -26.10
CA TRP A 59 -15.86 -16.81 -27.07
C TRP A 59 -15.76 -18.23 -27.66
N LEU A 60 -15.73 -19.24 -26.80
CA LEU A 60 -15.71 -20.65 -27.20
C LEU A 60 -16.98 -21.05 -27.97
N SER A 61 -18.16 -20.54 -27.60
CA SER A 61 -19.41 -20.83 -28.33
C SER A 61 -19.42 -20.30 -29.77
N ALA A 62 -18.58 -19.29 -30.06
CA ALA A 62 -18.37 -18.80 -31.41
C ALA A 62 -17.30 -19.59 -32.20
N GLY A 63 -16.79 -20.70 -31.64
CA GLY A 63 -15.74 -21.52 -32.26
C GLY A 63 -14.34 -20.91 -32.17
N LEU A 64 -14.15 -19.85 -31.37
CA LEU A 64 -12.88 -19.17 -31.24
C LEU A 64 -12.00 -19.80 -30.14
N PRO A 65 -10.68 -19.91 -30.36
CA PRO A 65 -9.79 -20.59 -29.42
C PRO A 65 -9.50 -19.75 -28.18
N LEU A 66 -9.06 -20.43 -27.12
CA LEU A 66 -8.42 -19.83 -25.94
C LEU A 66 -7.04 -20.46 -25.77
N PHE A 67 -6.08 -19.66 -25.35
CA PHE A 67 -4.71 -20.06 -25.10
C PHE A 67 -4.46 -20.14 -23.60
N TYR A 68 -4.11 -21.34 -23.13
CA TYR A 68 -3.82 -21.65 -21.73
C TYR A 68 -2.32 -21.78 -21.56
N ILE A 69 -1.78 -21.08 -20.59
CA ILE A 69 -0.34 -21.06 -20.27
C ILE A 69 -0.17 -21.44 -18.81
N GLY A 70 0.80 -22.31 -18.54
CA GLY A 70 1.08 -22.82 -17.20
C GLY A 70 2.56 -22.87 -16.94
N PHE A 71 2.99 -22.30 -15.81
CA PHE A 71 4.38 -22.36 -15.34
C PHE A 71 4.43 -22.75 -13.86
N LYS A 72 5.41 -23.59 -13.51
CA LYS A 72 5.70 -24.01 -12.14
C LYS A 72 6.95 -23.29 -11.64
N LYS A 73 6.93 -22.77 -10.42
CA LYS A 73 8.13 -22.22 -9.79
C LYS A 73 9.04 -23.35 -9.33
N ILE A 74 10.28 -23.35 -9.81
CA ILE A 74 11.30 -24.37 -9.52
C ILE A 74 12.49 -23.83 -8.72
N LYS A 75 12.65 -22.51 -8.66
CA LYS A 75 13.80 -21.88 -8.00
C LYS A 75 13.39 -20.60 -7.30
N HIS A 76 14.01 -20.36 -6.14
CA HIS A 76 13.91 -19.07 -5.45
C HIS A 76 14.86 -18.05 -6.08
N ILE A 77 14.40 -16.82 -6.16
CA ILE A 77 15.25 -15.68 -6.49
C ILE A 77 15.35 -14.76 -5.28
N SER A 78 16.52 -14.18 -5.09
CA SER A 78 16.69 -13.02 -4.24
C SER A 78 16.39 -11.80 -5.09
N ILE A 79 15.43 -10.97 -4.65
CA ILE A 79 15.20 -9.66 -5.24
C ILE A 79 16.24 -8.69 -4.66
N PRO A 80 16.99 -7.95 -5.49
CA PRO A 80 17.90 -6.92 -5.00
C PRO A 80 17.18 -5.84 -4.19
N GLU A 81 17.80 -5.33 -3.12
CA GLU A 81 17.19 -4.36 -2.20
C GLU A 81 16.72 -3.07 -2.89
N TRP A 82 17.44 -2.63 -3.93
CA TRP A 82 17.07 -1.44 -4.70
C TRP A 82 15.67 -1.56 -5.33
N VAL A 83 15.22 -2.77 -5.67
CA VAL A 83 13.89 -2.99 -6.23
C VAL A 83 12.82 -2.64 -5.20
N TYR A 84 13.00 -3.05 -3.95
CA TYR A 84 12.07 -2.75 -2.86
C TYR A 84 12.05 -1.26 -2.51
N THR A 85 13.11 -0.52 -2.84
CA THR A 85 13.17 0.94 -2.70
C THR A 85 12.38 1.64 -3.80
N LEU A 86 12.43 1.15 -5.05
CA LEU A 86 11.73 1.74 -6.19
C LEU A 86 10.27 1.26 -6.34
N TYR A 87 9.96 0.03 -5.89
CA TYR A 87 8.66 -0.62 -5.97
C TYR A 87 8.17 -1.03 -4.58
N PRO A 88 7.70 -0.08 -3.75
CA PRO A 88 7.32 -0.35 -2.36
C PRO A 88 6.20 -1.39 -2.23
N LEU A 89 5.32 -1.51 -3.24
CA LEU A 89 4.28 -2.55 -3.29
C LEU A 89 4.83 -3.97 -3.20
N ALA A 90 6.09 -4.18 -3.59
CA ALA A 90 6.74 -5.49 -3.47
C ALA A 90 6.92 -5.93 -2.01
N LYS A 91 7.03 -4.99 -1.06
CA LYS A 91 7.16 -5.25 0.38
C LYS A 91 5.84 -5.65 1.05
N LEU A 92 4.71 -5.29 0.43
CA LEU A 92 3.40 -5.53 1.02
C LEU A 92 3.06 -7.01 1.07
N LYS A 93 2.52 -7.42 2.21
CA LYS A 93 1.87 -8.71 2.41
C LYS A 93 0.37 -8.57 2.18
N GLY A 94 -0.26 -9.62 1.69
CA GLY A 94 -1.71 -9.63 1.50
C GLY A 94 -2.42 -9.43 2.84
N GLY A 95 -3.44 -8.57 2.87
CA GLY A 95 -4.29 -8.34 4.04
C GLY A 95 -3.76 -7.34 5.07
N GLU A 96 -2.75 -6.51 4.73
CA GLU A 96 -2.36 -5.39 5.60
C GLU A 96 -3.51 -4.37 5.74
N THR A 97 -3.84 -4.00 6.97
CA THR A 97 -4.87 -2.99 7.28
C THR A 97 -4.31 -1.58 7.11
N LEU A 98 -5.16 -0.63 6.72
CA LEU A 98 -4.79 0.79 6.68
C LEU A 98 -4.37 1.31 8.07
N PRO A 99 -3.37 2.20 8.13
CA PRO A 99 -2.93 2.75 9.40
C PRO A 99 -3.95 3.70 10.02
N GLU A 100 -4.10 3.58 11.34
CA GLU A 100 -4.85 4.46 12.22
C GLU A 100 -4.13 4.61 13.58
N SER A 101 -4.40 5.72 14.26
CA SER A 101 -3.94 5.99 15.62
C SER A 101 -5.03 6.66 16.44
N VAL A 102 -5.09 6.33 17.73
CA VAL A 102 -6.02 6.93 18.70
C VAL A 102 -5.22 7.63 19.79
N ILE A 103 -5.49 8.92 19.99
CA ILE A 103 -4.86 9.75 21.01
C ILE A 103 -5.90 10.09 22.09
N LYS A 104 -5.59 9.76 23.35
CA LYS A 104 -6.36 10.20 24.51
C LYS A 104 -6.20 11.68 24.74
N ILE A 105 -7.31 12.36 24.94
CA ILE A 105 -7.33 13.79 25.25
C ILE A 105 -8.37 14.04 26.33
N ASN A 106 -8.00 14.85 27.31
CA ASN A 106 -8.87 15.15 28.46
C ASN A 106 -9.64 16.47 28.29
N ASN A 107 -9.36 17.23 27.24
CA ASN A 107 -9.88 18.58 27.03
C ASN A 107 -10.79 18.65 25.79
N LYS A 108 -11.77 19.56 25.82
CA LYS A 108 -12.56 19.89 24.63
C LYS A 108 -11.65 20.47 23.55
N LEU A 109 -11.82 19.99 22.32
CA LEU A 109 -10.97 20.36 21.19
C LEU A 109 -11.63 21.44 20.35
N ASN A 110 -10.80 22.36 19.86
CA ASN A 110 -11.18 23.32 18.84
C ASN A 110 -10.50 22.92 17.52
N PHE A 111 -11.23 22.23 16.65
CA PHE A 111 -10.69 21.76 15.37
C PHE A 111 -10.22 22.89 14.46
N PHE A 112 -10.83 24.07 14.54
CA PHE A 112 -10.38 25.26 13.81
C PHE A 112 -8.96 25.69 14.20
N GLU A 113 -8.69 25.76 15.50
CA GLU A 113 -7.35 26.13 16.01
C GLU A 113 -6.30 25.06 15.72
N ILE A 114 -6.69 23.79 15.74
CA ILE A 114 -5.81 22.67 15.42
C ILE A 114 -5.48 22.68 13.92
N ALA A 115 -6.48 22.86 13.05
CA ALA A 115 -6.30 22.89 11.61
C ALA A 115 -5.30 23.97 11.16
N LYS A 116 -5.38 25.17 11.77
CA LYS A 116 -4.47 26.29 11.50
C LYS A 116 -3.00 26.00 11.85
N LYS A 117 -2.74 25.02 12.71
CA LYS A 117 -1.38 24.66 13.11
C LYS A 117 -0.74 23.62 12.20
N PHE A 118 -1.52 22.92 11.36
CA PHE A 118 -0.94 21.95 10.43
C PHE A 118 -0.19 22.65 9.29
N PRO A 119 1.00 22.17 8.92
CA PRO A 119 1.73 22.72 7.78
C PRO A 119 1.06 22.29 6.47
N THR A 120 1.11 23.17 5.47
CA THR A 120 0.86 22.81 4.06
C THR A 120 2.18 22.77 3.30
N GLY A 121 2.21 22.06 2.18
CA GLY A 121 3.42 21.83 1.39
C GLY A 121 4.16 20.55 1.78
N VAL A 122 5.43 20.46 1.37
CA VAL A 122 6.27 19.28 1.59
C VAL A 122 6.62 19.19 3.08
N ILE A 123 6.14 18.14 3.74
CA ILE A 123 6.42 17.86 5.14
C ILE A 123 7.83 17.29 5.28
N TRP A 124 8.15 16.28 4.46
CA TRP A 124 9.50 15.73 4.37
C TRP A 124 9.81 15.30 2.94
N LYS A 125 11.10 15.28 2.65
CA LYS A 125 11.67 14.80 1.39
C LYS A 125 12.99 14.08 1.67
N SER A 126 13.12 12.89 1.12
CA SER A 126 14.36 12.11 1.04
C SER A 126 14.63 11.72 -0.43
N ASN A 127 15.69 10.95 -0.70
CA ASN A 127 16.07 10.57 -2.06
C ASN A 127 14.94 9.86 -2.84
N HIS A 128 14.13 9.04 -2.17
CA HIS A 128 13.07 8.25 -2.80
C HIS A 128 11.71 8.41 -2.13
N GLU A 129 11.56 9.33 -1.18
CA GLU A 129 10.30 9.52 -0.47
C GLU A 129 9.95 10.99 -0.36
N ILE A 130 8.68 11.31 -0.60
CA ILE A 130 8.13 12.64 -0.39
C ILE A 130 6.78 12.47 0.28
N CYS A 131 6.50 13.31 1.29
CA CYS A 131 5.14 13.52 1.73
C CYS A 131 4.80 14.99 1.76
N LYS A 132 3.62 15.30 1.25
CA LYS A 132 3.10 16.64 1.12
C LYS A 132 1.67 16.67 1.66
N ILE A 133 1.36 17.66 2.50
CA ILE A 133 -0.03 18.08 2.74
C ILE A 133 -0.36 19.10 1.66
N VAL A 134 -1.30 18.75 0.78
CA VAL A 134 -1.76 19.63 -0.30
C VAL A 134 -2.67 20.70 0.26
N GLU A 135 -3.68 20.27 1.01
CA GLU A 135 -4.73 21.14 1.52
C GLU A 135 -5.30 20.58 2.82
N ILE A 136 -5.91 21.47 3.61
CA ILE A 136 -6.49 21.18 4.92
C ILE A 136 -7.94 21.66 4.88
N TYR A 137 -8.87 20.74 5.00
CA TYR A 137 -10.29 21.01 5.16
C TYR A 137 -10.66 20.77 6.62
N PHE A 138 -11.58 21.54 7.17
CA PHE A 138 -12.03 21.35 8.55
C PHE A 138 -13.45 21.87 8.71
N ASN A 139 -14.13 21.37 9.74
CA ASN A 139 -15.37 21.94 10.26
C ASN A 139 -15.33 21.91 11.80
N GLU A 140 -16.46 22.10 12.45
CA GLU A 140 -16.54 22.12 13.91
C GLU A 140 -16.22 20.76 14.57
N ASN A 141 -16.30 19.67 13.81
CA ASN A 141 -16.25 18.30 14.31
C ASN A 141 -15.06 17.48 13.76
N ASN A 142 -14.39 17.92 12.69
CA ASN A 142 -13.30 17.15 12.09
C ASN A 142 -12.31 18.03 11.31
N ILE A 143 -11.16 17.43 11.03
CA ILE A 143 -10.16 17.91 10.08
C ILE A 143 -9.94 16.81 9.04
N ILE A 144 -9.84 17.18 7.78
CA ILE A 144 -9.46 16.32 6.67
C ILE A 144 -8.21 16.92 6.02
N LEU A 145 -7.16 16.12 5.91
CA LEU A 145 -5.89 16.49 5.31
C LEU A 145 -5.76 15.78 3.96
N ASP A 146 -5.53 16.51 2.87
CA ASP A 146 -5.19 15.95 1.56
C ASP A 146 -3.70 15.67 1.50
N LEU A 147 -3.30 14.41 1.44
CA LEU A 147 -1.92 13.99 1.42
C LEU A 147 -1.51 13.43 0.06
N ILE A 148 -0.30 13.76 -0.36
CA ILE A 148 0.42 13.04 -1.42
C ILE A 148 1.65 12.39 -0.80
N VAL A 149 1.73 11.06 -0.91
CA VAL A 149 2.91 10.27 -0.55
C VAL A 149 3.51 9.69 -1.81
N ILE A 150 4.81 9.89 -1.99
CA ILE A 150 5.61 9.30 -3.08
C ILE A 150 6.67 8.40 -2.44
N GLU A 151 6.79 7.18 -2.91
CA GLU A 151 7.78 6.18 -2.50
C GLU A 151 8.32 5.47 -3.75
N GLY A 152 9.56 5.75 -4.13
CA GLY A 152 10.13 5.26 -5.38
C GLY A 152 9.29 5.73 -6.58
N PHE A 153 8.73 4.79 -7.34
CA PHE A 153 7.83 5.06 -8.46
C PHE A 153 6.34 5.07 -8.08
N LEU A 154 5.99 4.72 -6.84
CA LEU A 154 4.62 4.75 -6.39
C LEU A 154 4.25 6.16 -5.92
N LYS A 155 3.17 6.71 -6.47
CA LYS A 155 2.53 7.93 -5.98
C LYS A 155 1.11 7.62 -5.54
N GLN A 156 0.77 8.02 -4.33
CA GLN A 156 -0.54 7.84 -3.73
C GLN A 156 -1.05 9.19 -3.25
N ARG A 157 -2.30 9.52 -3.57
CA ARG A 157 -3.01 10.66 -3.00
C ARG A 157 -4.20 10.13 -2.21
N PHE A 158 -4.35 10.57 -0.98
CA PHE A 158 -5.40 10.12 -0.09
C PHE A 158 -5.67 11.16 1.00
N PHE A 159 -6.84 11.10 1.59
CA PHE A 159 -7.26 11.93 2.69
C PHE A 159 -7.00 11.24 4.02
N VAL A 160 -6.51 12.00 5.01
CA VAL A 160 -6.47 11.60 6.41
C VAL A 160 -7.53 12.37 7.18
N SER A 161 -8.38 11.66 7.91
CA SER A 161 -9.39 12.24 8.78
C SER A 161 -8.93 12.25 10.23
N ILE A 162 -9.21 13.36 10.91
CA ILE A 162 -9.00 13.54 12.35
C ILE A 162 -10.34 13.97 12.94
N HIS A 163 -10.92 13.12 13.80
CA HIS A 163 -12.25 13.34 14.37
C HIS A 163 -12.38 12.69 15.76
N PRO A 164 -13.42 13.06 16.55
CA PRO A 164 -13.66 12.49 17.86
C PRO A 164 -13.81 10.97 17.84
N HIS A 165 -13.27 10.32 18.87
CA HIS A 165 -13.40 8.90 19.18
C HIS A 165 -13.82 8.75 20.65
N SER A 166 -14.40 7.61 21.05
CA SER A 166 -14.86 7.37 22.44
C SER A 166 -13.81 7.72 23.50
N ASP A 167 -12.54 7.44 23.18
CA ASP A 167 -11.39 7.61 24.08
C ASP A 167 -10.56 8.87 23.79
N GLY A 168 -11.00 9.76 22.89
CA GLY A 168 -10.28 10.98 22.52
C GLY A 168 -10.41 11.37 21.05
N LEU A 169 -9.32 11.30 20.30
CA LEU A 169 -9.27 11.53 18.86
C LEU A 169 -8.78 10.29 18.11
N ILE A 170 -9.36 10.03 16.95
CA ILE A 170 -8.81 9.09 15.98
C ILE A 170 -8.24 9.85 14.79
N ILE A 171 -7.09 9.37 14.30
CA ILE A 171 -6.42 9.79 13.08
C ILE A 171 -6.39 8.56 12.20
N LYS A 172 -7.11 8.58 11.08
CA LYS A 172 -7.17 7.44 10.15
C LYS A 172 -7.28 7.91 8.71
N ILE A 173 -6.89 7.05 7.77
CA ILE A 173 -7.21 7.24 6.35
C ILE A 173 -8.74 7.40 6.22
N HIS A 174 -9.18 8.38 5.42
CA HIS A 174 -10.60 8.65 5.21
C HIS A 174 -11.24 7.51 4.41
N ASP A 175 -12.49 7.17 4.74
CA ASP A 175 -13.18 5.98 4.19
C ASP A 175 -13.52 6.08 2.69
N SER A 176 -13.36 7.26 2.08
CA SER A 176 -13.47 7.43 0.63
C SER A 176 -12.29 6.84 -0.14
N ASP A 177 -11.18 6.59 0.54
CA ASP A 177 -9.91 6.22 -0.08
C ASP A 177 -9.42 4.88 0.46
N ASN A 178 -8.61 4.20 -0.36
CA ASN A 178 -7.99 2.93 0.01
C ASN A 178 -6.57 2.84 -0.58
N PRO A 179 -5.63 3.68 -0.11
CA PRO A 179 -4.24 3.61 -0.55
C PRO A 179 -3.61 2.27 -0.12
N ASP A 180 -2.53 1.87 -0.78
CA ASP A 180 -1.75 0.73 -0.33
C ASP A 180 -1.03 1.05 1.00
N ALA A 181 -1.13 0.16 2.00
CA ALA A 181 -0.55 0.30 3.36
C ALA A 181 1.00 0.18 3.42
N THR A 182 1.64 0.93 2.54
CA THR A 182 3.08 1.09 2.34
C THR A 182 3.75 1.78 3.51
N ASP A 183 5.08 1.64 3.61
CA ASP A 183 5.85 2.22 4.72
C ASP A 183 5.72 3.75 4.76
N GLY A 184 5.59 4.42 3.61
CA GLY A 184 5.34 5.85 3.48
C GLY A 184 3.96 6.26 3.99
N VAL A 185 2.91 5.49 3.71
CA VAL A 185 1.57 5.74 4.27
C VAL A 185 1.57 5.59 5.80
N HIS A 186 2.24 4.56 6.33
CA HIS A 186 2.45 4.41 7.77
C HIS A 186 3.26 5.57 8.36
N LYS A 187 4.31 6.04 7.67
CA LYS A 187 5.11 7.21 8.08
C LYS A 187 4.30 8.50 8.09
N ALA A 188 3.45 8.72 7.10
CA ALA A 188 2.54 9.86 7.06
C ALA A 188 1.64 9.89 8.26
N LEU A 189 0.99 8.77 8.59
CA LEU A 189 0.11 8.74 9.74
C LEU A 189 0.88 8.86 11.07
N ALA A 190 2.07 8.25 11.17
CA ALA A 190 2.94 8.40 12.35
C ALA A 190 3.38 9.86 12.54
N PHE A 191 3.74 10.57 11.47
CA PHE A 191 4.03 12.00 11.49
C PHE A 191 2.85 12.80 12.00
N LEU A 192 1.67 12.63 11.41
CA LEU A 192 0.47 13.37 11.80
C LEU A 192 0.10 13.10 13.27
N THR A 193 0.27 11.87 13.72
CA THR A 193 0.05 11.48 15.12
C THR A 193 0.98 12.22 16.06
N LEU A 194 2.29 12.15 15.83
CA LEU A 194 3.28 12.84 16.68
C LEU A 194 3.12 14.37 16.62
N TYR A 195 2.83 14.91 15.44
CA TYR A 195 2.58 16.33 15.25
C TYR A 195 1.35 16.80 16.04
N LEU A 196 0.28 16.02 16.02
CA LEU A 196 -0.93 16.32 16.79
C LEU A 196 -0.66 16.22 18.31
N GLN A 197 0.09 15.23 18.78
CA GLN A 197 0.51 15.16 20.19
C GLN A 197 1.27 16.42 20.62
N LYS A 198 2.19 16.90 19.78
CA LYS A 198 2.92 18.16 20.02
C LYS A 198 2.00 19.38 20.08
N ILE A 199 1.04 19.50 19.17
CA ILE A 199 0.06 20.60 19.17
C ILE A 199 -0.75 20.61 20.47
N LEU A 200 -1.18 19.42 20.92
CA LEU A 200 -2.09 19.26 22.04
C LEU A 200 -1.41 19.35 23.41
N LYS A 201 -0.09 19.17 23.48
CA LYS A 201 0.74 19.18 24.70
C LYS A 201 0.30 18.21 25.82
N SER A 202 -0.72 17.39 25.58
CA SER A 202 -1.35 16.50 26.57
C SER A 202 -1.93 15.21 25.94
N GLY A 203 -1.64 14.97 24.66
CA GLY A 203 -2.17 13.81 23.93
C GLY A 203 -1.36 12.54 24.19
N ILE A 204 -1.98 11.53 24.83
CA ILE A 204 -1.35 10.21 25.06
C ILE A 204 -1.76 9.25 23.95
N LEU A 205 -0.80 8.62 23.26
CA LEU A 205 -1.10 7.61 22.25
C LEU A 205 -1.65 6.34 22.94
N LEU A 206 -2.94 6.05 22.73
CA LEU A 206 -3.59 4.87 23.31
C LEU A 206 -3.39 3.62 22.47
N ARG A 207 -3.58 3.75 21.17
CA ARG A 207 -3.55 2.65 20.21
C ARG A 207 -3.04 3.15 18.88
N THR A 208 -2.30 2.30 18.19
CA THR A 208 -1.94 2.49 16.79
C THR A 208 -1.70 1.13 16.15
N ASN A 209 -2.11 0.94 14.90
CA ASN A 209 -1.67 -0.18 14.07
C ASN A 209 -0.58 0.27 13.06
N CYS A 210 -0.04 1.49 13.22
CA CYS A 210 1.09 1.92 12.41
C CYS A 210 2.33 1.07 12.73
N LYS A 211 3.11 0.75 11.68
CA LYS A 211 4.37 0.02 11.82
C LYS A 211 5.29 0.73 12.82
N SER A 212 5.82 0.03 13.82
CA SER A 212 6.70 0.64 14.84
C SER A 212 7.95 1.29 14.24
N LYS A 213 8.45 0.74 13.11
CA LYS A 213 9.55 1.32 12.34
C LYS A 213 9.22 2.72 11.82
N ALA A 214 7.97 2.99 11.42
CA ALA A 214 7.54 4.29 10.93
C ALA A 214 7.69 5.39 12.00
N PHE A 215 7.25 5.13 13.23
CA PHE A 215 7.45 6.08 14.34
C PHE A 215 8.94 6.34 14.63
N LYS A 216 9.79 5.30 14.62
CA LYS A 216 11.23 5.44 14.83
C LYS A 216 11.88 6.31 13.76
N GLU A 217 11.53 6.08 12.49
CA GLU A 217 12.05 6.87 11.37
C GLU A 217 11.59 8.33 11.43
N ILE A 218 10.30 8.57 11.71
CA ILE A 218 9.78 9.94 11.85
C ILE A 218 10.43 10.67 13.04
N LYS A 219 10.59 10.03 14.20
CA LYS A 219 11.28 10.65 15.34
C LYS A 219 12.75 10.96 15.03
N LYS A 220 13.40 10.16 14.18
CA LYS A 220 14.77 10.44 13.71
C LYS A 220 14.80 11.64 12.76
N LEU A 221 13.80 11.78 11.89
CA LEU A 221 13.68 12.91 10.96
C LEU A 221 13.25 14.20 11.67
N PHE A 222 12.44 14.09 12.71
CA PHE A 222 11.88 15.21 13.48
C PHE A 222 12.06 14.96 14.99
N PRO A 223 13.27 15.17 15.53
CA PRO A 223 13.55 14.93 16.95
C PRO A 223 12.67 15.76 17.90
N ASP A 224 12.26 16.95 17.48
CA ASP A 224 11.37 17.86 18.22
C ASP A 224 9.93 17.34 18.37
N LEU A 225 9.55 16.30 17.62
CA LEU A 225 8.29 15.58 17.79
C LEU A 225 8.40 14.44 18.81
N SER A 226 9.61 14.10 19.27
CA SER A 226 9.85 12.96 20.17
C SER A 226 9.66 13.26 21.66
N ASP A 227 9.86 14.52 22.06
CA ASP A 227 9.76 14.99 23.45
C ASP A 227 8.31 15.00 23.99
N ALA A 228 7.31 14.90 23.10
CA ALA A 228 5.89 14.85 23.48
C ALA A 228 5.42 13.46 23.97
N CYS A 229 6.30 12.45 24.02
CA CYS A 229 5.94 11.06 24.34
C CYS A 229 6.46 10.56 25.72
N ASN A 230 7.23 11.36 26.46
CA ASN A 230 7.97 10.89 27.64
C ASN A 230 7.46 11.45 28.99
N ASN A 231 6.23 11.94 29.07
CA ASN A 231 5.60 12.29 30.35
C ASN A 231 4.22 11.65 30.48
#